data_AF-F6IZI6-F1
#
_entry.id   AF-F6IZI6-F1
#
_cell.length_a   1.000
_cell.length_b   1.000
_cell.length_c   1.000
_cell.angle_alpha   90.00
_cell.angle_beta   90.00
_cell.angle_gamma   90.00
#
_symmetry.space_group_name_H-M   'P 1'
#
loop_
_entity.id
_entity.type
_entity.pdbx_description
1 polymer ?
#
loop_
_entity_poly.entity_id
_entity_poly.type
_entity_poly.pdbx_seq_one_letter_code
_entity_poly.pdbx_strand_id
1 'polypeptide(L)'
;MLLDTDPKIKNITAVQLVKVTYPLVIAKTEDGEFVKVKLSDDQLQDPLFWDTLKNIRKSQLWVPLGRHFHQLLSNDWLMPAAQ
;
A
#
# COMPACT_ATOMS: atom_id res chain seq x y z
N MET A 1 15.25 -7.40 1.91
CA MET A 1 14.12 -6.67 1.31
C MET A 1 14.49 -6.38 -0.14
N LEU A 2 13.61 -6.60 -1.10
CA LEU A 2 13.95 -6.79 -2.53
C LEU A 2 13.57 -5.59 -3.42
N LEU A 3 13.63 -4.37 -2.88
CA LEU A 3 13.24 -3.13 -3.59
C LEU A 3 14.36 -2.09 -3.69
N ASP A 4 15.53 -2.33 -3.07
CA ASP A 4 16.60 -1.33 -2.95
C ASP A 4 17.45 -1.13 -4.22
N THR A 5 17.22 -1.92 -5.28
CA THR A 5 18.17 -2.03 -6.41
C THR A 5 17.74 -1.31 -7.70
N ASP A 6 16.55 -0.71 -7.78
CA ASP A 6 16.13 0.05 -8.97
C ASP A 6 16.01 1.57 -8.68
N PRO A 7 16.84 2.42 -9.30
CA PRO A 7 16.80 3.88 -9.09
C PRO A 7 15.49 4.56 -9.56
N LYS A 8 14.60 3.86 -10.26
CA LYS A 8 13.23 4.32 -10.56
C LYS A 8 12.28 4.19 -9.36
N ILE A 9 12.67 3.43 -8.33
CA ILE A 9 11.92 3.15 -7.09
C ILE A 9 12.21 4.21 -5.99
N LYS A 10 12.77 5.38 -6.33
CA LYS A 10 13.02 6.44 -5.32
C LYS A 10 11.76 7.01 -4.65
N ASN A 11 10.57 6.68 -5.16
CA ASN A 11 9.30 7.24 -4.70
C ASN A 11 8.37 6.21 -4.03
N ILE A 12 8.87 5.04 -3.66
CA ILE A 12 8.10 4.03 -2.94
C ILE A 12 8.63 3.95 -1.51
N THR A 13 7.74 3.72 -0.55
CA THR A 13 8.08 3.44 0.85
C THR A 13 7.24 2.27 1.34
N ALA A 14 7.83 1.40 2.16
CA ALA A 14 7.11 0.29 2.77
C ALA A 14 6.30 0.82 3.96
N VAL A 15 5.03 0.40 4.04
CA VAL A 15 4.14 0.79 5.14
C VAL A 15 3.34 -0.38 5.66
N GLN A 16 2.93 -0.32 6.93
CA GLN A 16 1.93 -1.22 7.50
C GLN A 16 0.59 -0.54 7.64
N LEU A 17 -0.49 -1.22 7.26
CA LEU A 17 -1.84 -0.72 7.48
C LEU A 17 -2.23 -0.85 8.95
N VAL A 18 -2.31 0.27 9.66
CA VAL A 18 -2.65 0.30 11.11
C VAL A 18 -4.14 0.52 11.34
N LYS A 19 -4.84 1.16 10.41
CA LYS A 19 -6.30 1.38 10.46
C LYS A 19 -6.92 1.26 9.08
N VAL A 20 -7.98 0.45 8.98
CA VAL A 20 -8.79 0.28 7.77
C VAL A 20 -10.25 0.37 8.19
N THR A 21 -10.90 1.50 7.93
CA THR A 21 -12.32 1.75 8.18
C THR A 21 -12.87 2.58 7.05
N TYR A 22 -14.12 2.41 6.62
CA TYR A 22 -14.66 3.31 5.60
C TYR A 22 -14.84 4.74 6.17
N PRO A 23 -14.47 5.83 5.46
CA PRO A 23 -13.69 5.92 4.20
C PRO A 23 -12.19 6.24 4.44
N LEU A 24 -11.64 5.85 5.58
CA LEU A 24 -10.30 6.18 6.06
C LEU A 24 -9.36 4.98 6.20
N VAL A 25 -8.22 5.07 5.53
CA VAL A 25 -7.11 4.14 5.70
C VAL A 25 -5.87 4.89 6.20
N ILE A 26 -5.27 4.40 7.29
CA ILE A 26 -4.03 4.93 7.86
C ILE A 26 -2.96 3.85 7.81
N ALA A 27 -1.80 4.22 7.31
CA ALA A 27 -0.61 3.40 7.28
C ALA A 27 0.48 3.99 8.18
N LYS A 28 1.43 3.16 8.62
CA LYS A 28 2.60 3.55 9.38
C LYS A 28 3.85 3.21 8.56
N THR A 29 4.76 4.16 8.39
CA THR A 29 6.05 3.94 7.71
C THR A 29 7.03 3.18 8.61
N GLU A 30 8.15 2.74 8.02
CA GLU A 30 9.26 2.12 8.78
C GLU A 30 9.82 3.06 9.86
N ASP A 31 9.90 4.36 9.57
CA ASP A 31 10.35 5.41 10.51
C ASP A 31 9.31 5.73 11.59
N GLY A 32 8.12 5.13 11.49
CA GLY A 32 7.05 5.25 12.47
C GLY A 32 6.09 6.41 12.25
N GLU A 33 6.20 7.12 11.12
CA GLU A 33 5.26 8.17 10.74
C GLU A 33 3.92 7.60 10.29
N PHE A 34 2.84 8.31 10.61
CA PHE A 34 1.49 7.93 10.19
C PHE A 34 1.08 8.69 8.93
N VAL A 35 0.68 7.95 7.90
CA VAL A 35 0.30 8.49 6.60
C VAL A 35 -1.13 8.08 6.28
N LYS A 36 -1.94 9.06 5.85
CA LYS A 36 -3.26 8.78 5.29
C LYS A 36 -3.11 8.31 3.85
N VAL A 37 -3.62 7.11 3.57
CA VAL A 37 -3.66 6.56 2.20
C VAL A 37 -4.73 7.32 1.41
N LYS A 38 -4.38 7.79 0.21
CA LYS A 38 -5.35 8.42 -0.70
C LYS A 38 -6.07 7.31 -1.47
N LEU A 39 -7.39 7.39 -1.48
CA LEU A 39 -8.26 6.46 -2.18
C LEU A 39 -8.97 7.22 -3.31
N SER A 40 -9.12 6.57 -4.45
CA SER A 40 -9.99 7.03 -5.54
C SER A 40 -11.46 6.69 -5.25
N ASP A 41 -12.39 7.34 -5.93
CA ASP A 41 -13.82 7.05 -5.78
C ASP A 41 -14.16 5.60 -6.14
N ASP A 42 -13.51 5.04 -7.17
CA ASP A 42 -13.65 3.64 -7.56
C ASP A 42 -13.25 2.69 -6.41
N GLN A 43 -12.10 2.96 -5.76
CA GLN A 43 -11.64 2.18 -4.61
C GLN A 43 -12.53 2.34 -3.38
N LEU A 44 -13.15 3.51 -3.19
CA LEU A 44 -14.10 3.72 -2.10
C LEU A 44 -15.35 2.82 -2.29
N GLN A 45 -15.79 2.66 -3.53
CA GLN A 45 -16.98 1.85 -3.87
C GLN A 45 -16.68 0.36 -4.05
N ASP A 46 -15.42 -0.07 -4.09
CA ASP A 46 -15.03 -1.47 -4.30
C ASP A 46 -14.98 -2.27 -2.98
N PRO A 47 -15.94 -3.20 -2.73
CA PRO A 47 -15.94 -4.00 -1.51
C PRO A 47 -14.76 -4.97 -1.41
N LEU A 48 -14.29 -5.50 -2.54
CA LEU A 48 -13.17 -6.45 -2.59
C LEU A 48 -11.87 -5.73 -2.21
N PHE A 49 -11.70 -4.49 -2.65
CA PHE A 49 -10.58 -3.65 -2.22
C PHE A 49 -10.56 -3.50 -0.69
N TRP A 50 -11.70 -3.16 -0.07
CA TRP A 50 -11.80 -3.02 1.39
C TRP A 50 -11.50 -4.32 2.14
N ASP A 51 -11.99 -5.46 1.65
CA ASP A 51 -11.71 -6.76 2.27
C ASP A 51 -10.24 -7.15 2.13
N THR A 52 -9.62 -6.83 1.00
CA THR A 52 -8.18 -6.99 0.78
C THR A 52 -7.38 -6.15 1.78
N LEU A 53 -7.71 -4.87 1.97
CA LEU A 53 -7.06 -4.01 2.98
C LEU A 53 -7.22 -4.56 4.41
N LYS A 54 -8.42 -5.05 4.76
CA LYS A 54 -8.64 -5.68 6.08
C LYS A 54 -7.77 -6.91 6.26
N ASN A 55 -7.63 -7.73 5.22
CA ASN A 55 -6.81 -8.94 5.25
C ASN A 55 -5.32 -8.60 5.38
N ILE A 56 -4.81 -7.65 4.59
CA ILE A 56 -3.43 -7.14 4.70
C ILE A 56 -3.15 -6.66 6.13
N ARG A 57 -4.05 -5.86 6.69
CA ARG A 57 -3.94 -5.37 8.07
C ARG A 57 -3.93 -6.52 9.08
N LYS A 58 -4.85 -7.48 8.97
CA LYS A 58 -4.89 -8.65 9.88
C LYS A 58 -3.60 -9.46 9.82
N SER A 59 -3.03 -9.61 8.63
CA SER A 59 -1.77 -10.33 8.39
C SER A 59 -0.52 -9.50 8.73
N GLN A 60 -0.66 -8.24 9.13
CA GLN A 60 0.43 -7.32 9.47
C GLN A 60 1.49 -7.19 8.36
N LEU A 61 1.06 -7.32 7.10
CA LEU A 61 1.95 -7.26 5.94
C LEU A 61 2.43 -5.84 5.71
N TRP A 62 3.70 -5.74 5.29
CA TRP A 62 4.27 -4.52 4.74
C TRP A 62 3.88 -4.42 3.27
N VAL A 63 3.34 -3.28 2.88
CA VAL A 63 2.91 -3.01 1.50
C VAL A 63 3.60 -1.76 0.96
N PRO A 64 3.94 -1.73 -0.34
CA PRO A 64 4.52 -0.55 -0.96
C PRO A 64 3.48 0.56 -1.11
N LEU A 65 3.87 1.77 -0.74
CA LEU A 65 3.08 2.99 -0.89
C LEU A 65 3.89 4.02 -1.69
N GLY A 66 3.28 4.59 -2.73
CA GLY A 66 3.89 5.70 -3.46
C GLY A 66 3.94 6.96 -2.60
N ARG A 67 5.13 7.54 -2.39
CA ARG A 67 5.35 8.75 -1.56
C ARG A 67 4.60 9.99 -2.05
N HIS A 68 4.44 10.18 -3.36
CA HIS A 68 3.82 11.41 -3.88
C HIS A 68 2.29 11.37 -3.84
N PHE A 69 1.71 10.22 -4.14
CA PHE A 69 0.25 10.08 -4.23
C PHE A 69 -0.36 9.36 -3.04
N HIS A 70 0.46 8.79 -2.15
CA HIS A 70 0.02 7.90 -1.05
C HIS A 70 -0.99 6.85 -1.54
N GLN A 71 -0.71 6.30 -2.73
CA GLN A 71 -1.51 5.27 -3.38
C GLN A 71 -0.82 3.91 -3.23
N LEU A 72 -1.63 2.87 -3.01
CA LEU A 72 -1.18 1.49 -3.06
C LEU A 72 -0.94 1.11 -4.53
N LEU A 73 0.17 0.45 -4.80
CA LEU A 73 0.57 0.11 -6.16
C LEU A 73 -0.06 -1.22 -6.59
N SER A 74 -0.83 -1.20 -7.67
CA SER A 74 -1.66 -2.32 -8.13
C SER A 74 -0.87 -3.54 -8.61
N ASN A 75 0.37 -3.32 -9.09
CA ASN A 75 1.14 -4.34 -9.82
C ASN A 75 2.44 -4.75 -9.11
N ASP A 76 2.77 -4.17 -7.96
CA ASP A 76 4.06 -4.41 -7.28
C ASP A 76 4.15 -5.80 -6.62
N TRP A 77 3.06 -6.57 -6.59
CA TRP A 77 3.05 -7.94 -6.06
C TRP A 77 3.13 -9.00 -7.13
N LEU A 78 3.06 -8.59 -8.40
CA LEU A 78 3.18 -9.48 -9.54
C LEU A 78 4.63 -9.46 -10.00
N MET A 79 5.35 -10.57 -9.78
CA MET A 79 6.59 -10.77 -10.49
C MET A 79 6.29 -10.75 -12.00
N PRO A 80 7.10 -10.06 -12.83
CA PRO A 80 7.00 -10.23 -14.27
C PRO A 80 7.11 -11.73 -14.56
N ALA A 81 6.17 -12.27 -15.33
CA ALA A 81 6.31 -13.63 -15.82
C ALA A 81 7.66 -13.69 -16.58
N ALA A 82 8.56 -14.57 -16.13
CA ALA A 82 9.83 -14.79 -16.80
C ALA A 82 9.54 -15.15 -18.25
N GLN A 83 10.02 -14.31 -19.18
CA GLN A 83 9.91 -14.54 -20.61
C GLN A 83 11.05 -15.42 -21.10
#